data_AF-A0A7S3B9U5-F1
#
_entry.id   AF-A0A7S3B9U5-F1
#
_cell.length_a   1.000
_cell.length_b   1.000
_cell.length_c   1.000
_cell.angle_alpha   90.00
_cell.angle_beta   90.00
_cell.angle_gamma   90.00
#
_symmetry.space_group_name_H-M   'P 1'
#
loop_
_entity.id
_entity.type
_entity.pdbx_description
1 polymer ?
#
loop_
_entity_poly.entity_id
_entity_poly.type
_entity_poly.pdbx_seq_one_letter_code
_entity_poly.pdbx_strand_id
1 'polypeptide(L)'
;DSSKFVSSPDQYRICPASEPLTEECFMKRPLEFDRTKQQLKWNNGTRLSIRGVWVDVGTNPPGSTWARNPIPRIDWGDGGGSPTNGNCRGHGRGPNCVNFEPPCADSWLDVNQTDSGADDLSEVQGECSGDWTNGQIVDEIRIPADLEPG
;
A
#
# COMPACT_ATOMS: atom_id res chain seq x y z
N ASP A 1 -22.21 -3.78 -23.50
CA ASP A 1 -22.62 -2.49 -22.91
C ASP A 1 -22.12 -2.54 -21.47
N SER A 2 -21.11 -1.71 -21.16
CA SER A 2 -20.03 -2.01 -20.21
C SER A 2 -20.30 -1.57 -18.77
N SER A 3 -20.04 -2.43 -17.78
CA SER A 3 -20.05 -2.08 -16.35
C SER A 3 -18.93 -1.07 -16.04
N LYS A 4 -19.15 -0.20 -15.04
CA LYS A 4 -18.17 0.82 -14.64
C LYS A 4 -17.58 0.50 -13.28
N PHE A 5 -16.30 0.86 -13.13
CA PHE A 5 -15.48 0.60 -11.96
C PHE A 5 -15.10 1.91 -11.29
N VAL A 6 -15.23 1.98 -9.96
CA VAL A 6 -14.77 3.12 -9.17
C VAL A 6 -13.76 2.62 -8.15
N SER A 7 -12.60 3.27 -8.12
CA SER A 7 -11.52 3.03 -7.16
C SER A 7 -11.34 4.23 -6.23
N SER A 8 -11.38 3.99 -4.93
CA SER A 8 -10.75 4.85 -3.90
C SER A 8 -9.41 4.21 -3.50
N PRO A 9 -8.47 4.96 -2.88
CA PRO A 9 -7.14 4.45 -2.55
C PRO A 9 -7.17 3.12 -1.79
N ASP A 10 -8.23 2.88 -1.02
CA ASP A 10 -8.35 1.74 -0.13
C ASP A 10 -9.48 0.77 -0.52
N GLN A 11 -10.24 1.01 -1.60
CA GLN A 11 -11.42 0.19 -1.93
C GLN A 11 -11.79 0.24 -3.42
N TYR A 12 -12.29 -0.89 -3.92
CA TYR A 12 -12.90 -1.01 -5.24
C TYR A 12 -14.39 -1.36 -5.17
N ARG A 13 -15.18 -0.75 -6.04
CA ARG A 13 -16.63 -0.92 -6.13
C ARG A 13 -17.06 -1.05 -7.59
N ILE A 14 -18.13 -1.82 -7.82
CA ILE A 14 -18.67 -2.03 -9.16
C ILE A 14 -20.17 -1.75 -9.20
N CYS A 15 -20.62 -1.10 -10.27
CA CYS A 15 -22.02 -0.94 -10.59
C CYS A 15 -22.31 -1.61 -11.93
N PRO A 16 -23.32 -2.50 -12.02
CA PRO A 16 -23.74 -3.08 -13.29
C PRO A 16 -24.13 -2.00 -14.30
N ALA A 17 -23.82 -2.22 -15.58
CA ALA A 17 -24.16 -1.28 -16.64
C ALA A 17 -25.67 -1.07 -16.80
N SER A 18 -26.46 -2.09 -16.43
CA SER A 18 -27.92 -2.08 -16.49
C SER A 18 -28.58 -1.22 -15.40
N GLU A 19 -27.82 -0.81 -14.38
CA GLU A 19 -28.31 0.05 -13.30
C GLU A 19 -27.85 1.51 -13.52
N PRO A 20 -28.60 2.51 -13.01
CA PRO A 20 -28.12 3.88 -12.98
C PRO A 20 -26.79 3.98 -12.21
N LEU A 21 -25.77 4.55 -12.85
CA LEU A 21 -24.41 4.67 -12.32
C LEU A 21 -24.32 5.79 -11.27
N THR A 22 -24.92 5.56 -10.10
CA THR A 22 -24.90 6.48 -8.95
C THR A 22 -24.01 5.96 -7.83
N GLU A 23 -23.62 6.83 -6.90
CA GLU A 23 -22.82 6.44 -5.74
C GLU A 23 -23.52 5.35 -4.91
N GLU A 24 -24.85 5.42 -4.79
CA GLU A 24 -25.64 4.42 -4.08
C GLU A 24 -25.57 3.04 -4.75
N CYS A 25 -25.40 2.96 -6.08
CA CYS A 25 -25.18 1.70 -6.76
C CYS A 25 -23.80 1.11 -6.40
N PHE A 26 -22.75 1.91 -6.45
CA PHE A 26 -21.39 1.50 -6.09
C PHE A 26 -21.29 1.09 -4.62
N MET A 27 -21.96 1.82 -3.73
CA MET A 27 -21.99 1.52 -2.29
C MET A 27 -22.61 0.15 -1.96
N LYS A 28 -23.47 -0.39 -2.81
CA LYS A 28 -24.09 -1.71 -2.60
C LYS A 28 -23.17 -2.88 -2.90
N ARG A 29 -22.12 -2.67 -3.68
CA ARG A 29 -21.28 -3.75 -4.22
C ARG A 29 -19.79 -3.44 -4.06
N PRO A 30 -19.29 -3.38 -2.83
CA PRO A 30 -17.86 -3.41 -2.58
C PRO A 30 -17.28 -4.73 -3.08
N LEU A 31 -16.12 -4.66 -3.74
CA LEU A 31 -15.41 -5.83 -4.23
C LEU A 31 -14.39 -6.30 -3.19
N GLU A 32 -14.26 -7.62 -3.08
CA GLU A 32 -13.35 -8.26 -2.13
C GLU A 32 -11.96 -8.43 -2.75
N PHE A 33 -10.93 -8.13 -1.96
CA PHE A 33 -9.55 -8.40 -2.33
C PHE A 33 -9.23 -9.90 -2.32
N ASP A 34 -8.42 -10.35 -3.26
CA ASP A 34 -7.73 -11.63 -3.11
C ASP A 34 -6.57 -11.48 -2.13
N ARG A 35 -6.89 -11.64 -0.84
CA ARG A 35 -5.98 -11.42 0.30
C ARG A 35 -4.69 -12.25 0.28
N THR A 36 -4.57 -13.19 -0.65
CA THR A 36 -3.41 -14.07 -0.82
C THR A 36 -2.41 -13.58 -1.86
N LYS A 37 -2.73 -12.52 -2.61
CA LYS A 37 -1.99 -12.13 -3.82
C LYS A 37 -1.46 -10.70 -3.85
N GLN A 38 -1.49 -9.99 -2.73
CA GLN A 38 -0.89 -8.65 -2.68
C GLN A 38 0.62 -8.73 -3.00
N GLN A 39 1.09 -7.83 -3.86
CA GLN A 39 2.46 -7.82 -4.36
C GLN A 39 3.04 -6.41 -4.43
N LEU A 40 4.36 -6.32 -4.29
CA LEU A 40 5.13 -5.19 -4.82
C LEU A 40 5.67 -5.55 -6.20
N LYS A 41 5.60 -4.61 -7.13
CA LYS A 41 6.14 -4.76 -8.49
C LYS A 41 7.03 -3.57 -8.82
N TRP A 42 8.32 -3.82 -9.04
CA TRP A 42 9.26 -2.77 -9.42
C TRP A 42 9.28 -2.54 -10.94
N ASN A 43 9.87 -1.41 -11.35
CA ASN A 43 9.95 -1.01 -12.76
C ASN A 43 10.71 -2.00 -13.65
N ASN A 44 11.62 -2.78 -13.08
CA ASN A 44 12.33 -3.86 -13.78
C ASN A 44 11.47 -5.13 -13.99
N GLY A 45 10.23 -5.14 -13.48
CA GLY A 45 9.31 -6.26 -13.58
C GLY A 45 9.42 -7.29 -12.45
N THR A 46 10.42 -7.18 -11.57
CA THR A 46 10.53 -8.03 -10.38
C THR A 46 9.31 -7.86 -9.50
N ARG A 47 8.88 -8.96 -8.88
CA ARG A 47 7.71 -9.02 -8.01
C ARG A 47 8.06 -9.66 -6.68
N LEU A 48 7.48 -9.13 -5.61
CA LEU A 48 7.54 -9.69 -4.28
C LEU A 48 6.12 -9.91 -3.78
N SER A 49 5.78 -11.15 -3.45
CA SER A 49 4.54 -11.45 -2.73
C SER A 49 4.66 -11.00 -1.28
N ILE A 50 3.66 -10.25 -0.82
CA ILE A 50 3.64 -9.68 0.52
C ILE A 50 2.39 -10.10 1.26
N ARG A 51 2.48 -10.17 2.59
CA ARG A 51 1.30 -10.41 3.43
C ARG A 51 0.54 -9.11 3.60
N GLY A 52 -0.61 -8.99 2.92
CA GLY A 52 -1.46 -7.82 3.07
C GLY A 52 -2.08 -7.68 4.45
N VAL A 53 -2.29 -6.43 4.85
CA VAL A 53 -3.00 -6.06 6.08
C VAL A 53 -4.31 -5.41 5.67
N TRP A 54 -5.41 -5.96 6.20
CA TRP A 54 -6.77 -5.66 5.77
C TRP A 54 -7.59 -5.15 6.96
N VAL A 55 -8.44 -4.17 6.71
CA VAL A 55 -9.34 -3.59 7.71
C VAL A 55 -10.78 -3.81 7.28
N ASP A 56 -11.53 -4.57 8.06
CA ASP A 56 -12.92 -4.96 7.75
C ASP A 56 -13.96 -4.25 8.65
N VAL A 57 -13.51 -3.65 9.75
CA VAL A 57 -14.36 -3.02 10.77
C VAL A 57 -14.21 -1.51 10.69
N GLY A 58 -15.34 -0.79 10.79
CA GLY A 58 -15.36 0.67 10.69
C GLY A 58 -15.18 1.19 9.26
N THR A 59 -15.32 0.31 8.25
CA THR A 59 -15.25 0.67 6.84
C THR A 59 -16.53 1.34 6.35
N ASN A 60 -16.41 2.15 5.30
CA ASN A 60 -17.53 2.74 4.60
C ASN A 60 -17.43 2.41 3.10
N PRO A 61 -18.42 1.73 2.49
CA PRO A 61 -19.66 1.24 3.10
C PRO A 61 -19.42 0.09 4.09
N PRO A 62 -20.33 -0.14 5.06
CA PRO A 62 -20.22 -1.26 5.99
C PRO A 62 -20.11 -2.60 5.27
N GLY A 63 -19.26 -3.51 5.78
CA GLY A 63 -18.99 -4.80 5.15
C GLY A 63 -17.94 -4.77 4.03
N SER A 64 -17.31 -3.62 3.84
CA SER A 64 -16.17 -3.47 2.93
C SER A 64 -14.85 -3.79 3.61
N THR A 65 -13.81 -3.91 2.78
CA THR A 65 -12.42 -4.08 3.23
C THR A 65 -11.56 -2.95 2.71
N TRP A 66 -10.67 -2.43 3.57
CA TRP A 66 -9.58 -1.53 3.19
C TRP A 66 -8.23 -2.26 3.19
N ALA A 67 -7.41 -1.96 2.19
CA ALA A 67 -6.04 -2.47 2.09
C ALA A 67 -5.06 -1.44 2.67
N ARG A 68 -4.25 -1.83 3.67
CA ARG A 68 -3.21 -0.94 4.18
C ARG A 68 -2.07 -0.83 3.17
N ASN A 69 -1.56 0.38 2.92
CA ASN A 69 -0.30 0.57 2.21
C ASN A 69 0.83 -0.22 2.92
N PRO A 70 1.50 -1.17 2.24
CA PRO A 70 2.52 -2.03 2.83
C PRO A 70 3.91 -1.38 2.91
N ILE A 71 4.08 -0.17 2.39
CA ILE A 71 5.36 0.56 2.43
C ILE A 71 5.42 1.40 3.71
N PRO A 72 6.28 1.07 4.69
CA PRO A 72 6.46 1.92 5.85
C PRO A 72 7.21 3.18 5.45
N ARG A 73 6.72 4.31 5.94
CA ARG A 73 7.43 5.57 5.87
C ARG A 73 8.65 5.53 6.79
N ILE A 74 9.69 6.27 6.42
CA ILE A 74 10.83 6.55 7.28
C ILE A 74 10.51 7.78 8.13
N ASP A 75 10.76 7.69 9.43
CA ASP A 75 10.50 8.77 10.37
C ASP A 75 11.68 9.75 10.44
N TRP A 76 11.35 11.03 10.44
CA TRP A 76 12.30 12.15 10.48
C TRP A 76 12.38 12.81 11.87
N GLY A 77 11.75 12.23 12.90
CA GLY A 77 11.85 12.71 14.28
C GLY A 77 10.61 12.43 15.12
N ASP A 78 10.24 13.38 15.98
CA ASP A 78 9.11 13.26 16.90
C ASP A 78 7.79 13.53 16.15
N GLY A 79 7.16 12.49 15.58
CA GLY A 79 5.78 12.60 15.09
C GLY A 79 5.42 11.79 13.85
N GLY A 80 6.36 11.08 13.22
CA GLY A 80 6.05 10.24 12.06
C GLY A 80 5.37 8.92 12.42
N GLY A 81 5.33 8.54 13.70
CA GLY A 81 4.74 7.29 14.19
C GLY A 81 5.74 6.13 14.24
N SER A 82 7.05 6.40 14.21
CA SER A 82 8.07 5.42 14.56
C SER A 82 7.87 4.95 16.01
N PRO A 83 8.12 3.66 16.32
CA PRO A 83 8.13 3.16 17.68
C PRO A 83 9.30 3.71 18.52
N THR A 84 10.21 4.50 17.94
CA THR A 84 11.34 5.09 18.69
C THR A 84 11.01 6.46 19.24
N ASN A 85 11.35 6.68 20.51
CA ASN A 85 11.25 7.97 21.19
C ASN A 85 12.34 8.94 20.70
N GLY A 86 12.21 9.43 19.47
CA GLY A 86 12.99 10.59 18.98
C GLY A 86 14.46 10.33 18.66
N ASN A 87 14.90 9.07 18.56
CA ASN A 87 16.29 8.73 18.27
C ASN A 87 16.60 8.59 16.77
N CYS A 88 15.60 8.79 15.90
CA CYS A 88 15.77 8.96 14.46
C CYS A 88 16.10 10.43 14.15
N ARG A 89 17.21 10.94 14.68
CA ARG A 89 17.66 12.31 14.44
C ARG A 89 18.70 12.33 13.32
N GLY A 90 18.39 13.04 12.22
CA GLY A 90 19.27 13.28 11.07
C GLY A 90 19.51 12.02 10.27
N HIS A 91 18.65 11.72 9.28
CA HIS A 91 18.77 10.55 8.39
C HIS A 91 19.20 9.27 9.10
N GLY A 92 18.81 9.11 10.37
CA GLY A 92 19.37 8.12 11.27
C GLY A 92 18.97 6.74 10.78
N ARG A 93 19.83 6.10 10.00
CA ARG A 93 19.56 4.83 9.33
C ARG A 93 19.53 3.71 10.38
N GLY A 94 18.50 2.87 10.34
CA GLY A 94 18.40 1.70 11.21
C GLY A 94 16.99 1.08 11.25
N PRO A 95 16.86 -0.19 11.67
CA PRO A 95 15.60 -0.94 11.66
C PRO A 95 14.47 -0.31 12.49
N ASN A 96 14.80 0.63 13.37
CA ASN A 96 13.84 1.25 14.27
C ASN A 96 13.30 2.60 13.75
N CYS A 97 13.72 3.06 12.57
CA CYS A 97 13.30 4.35 12.00
C CYS A 97 12.20 4.26 10.94
N VAL A 98 11.47 3.15 10.95
CA VAL A 98 10.28 2.93 10.12
C VAL A 98 9.03 2.78 10.99
N ASN A 99 7.87 3.15 10.47
CA ASN A 99 6.60 3.02 11.18
C ASN A 99 6.22 1.58 11.52
N PHE A 100 6.59 0.64 10.66
CA PHE A 100 6.36 -0.78 10.80
C PHE A 100 7.40 -1.56 9.98
N GLU A 101 7.50 -2.86 10.23
CA GLU A 101 8.47 -3.73 9.54
C GLU A 101 8.23 -3.75 8.01
N PRO A 102 9.26 -3.48 7.20
CA PRO A 102 9.12 -3.53 5.75
C PRO A 102 8.91 -4.96 5.24
N PRO A 103 8.20 -5.14 4.11
CA PRO A 103 7.88 -6.46 3.57
C PRO A 103 9.06 -7.23 2.98
N CYS A 104 10.21 -6.59 2.77
CA CYS A 104 11.45 -7.26 2.43
C CYS A 104 12.60 -6.70 3.24
N ALA A 105 13.67 -7.50 3.31
CA ALA A 105 14.97 -7.02 3.75
C ALA A 105 15.40 -5.93 2.76
N ASP A 106 15.25 -4.69 3.17
CA ASP A 106 15.92 -3.61 2.48
C ASP A 106 17.42 -3.79 2.69
N SER A 107 18.20 -3.72 1.62
CA SER A 107 19.66 -3.59 1.71
C SER A 107 20.09 -2.37 2.54
N TRP A 108 19.15 -1.44 2.82
CA TRP A 108 19.29 -0.31 3.73
C TRP A 108 19.13 -0.65 5.22
N LEU A 109 18.64 -1.84 5.59
CA LEU A 109 18.70 -2.33 6.96
C LEU A 109 20.12 -2.81 7.34
N ASP A 110 20.99 -3.02 6.34
CA ASP A 110 22.42 -3.32 6.45
C ASP A 110 23.25 -2.27 5.68
N VAL A 111 23.36 -1.04 6.20
CA VAL A 111 24.07 0.02 5.45
C VAL A 111 25.60 -0.13 5.56
N ASN A 112 26.24 -0.45 4.44
CA ASN A 112 27.64 -0.13 4.19
C ASN A 112 27.78 1.38 3.93
N GLN A 113 28.76 2.00 4.56
CA GLN A 113 29.04 3.44 4.68
C GLN A 113 29.30 4.21 3.35
N THR A 114 29.07 3.59 2.19
CA THR A 114 29.50 4.10 0.87
C THR A 114 28.49 4.97 0.14
N ASP A 115 27.27 5.15 0.65
CA ASP A 115 26.33 6.18 0.16
C ASP A 115 26.59 7.57 0.79
N SER A 116 27.82 7.81 1.21
CA SER A 116 28.31 9.01 1.91
C SER A 116 28.35 10.28 1.03
N GLY A 117 27.64 10.28 -0.11
CA GLY A 117 27.44 11.46 -0.96
C GLY A 117 26.05 12.06 -0.90
N ALA A 118 25.15 11.51 -0.08
CA ALA A 118 23.79 12.00 0.05
C ALA A 118 23.78 13.09 1.13
N ASP A 119 23.68 14.35 0.69
CA ASP A 119 23.53 15.52 1.55
C ASP A 119 22.42 15.28 2.60
N ASP A 120 22.45 16.00 3.73
CA ASP A 120 21.50 15.96 4.85
C ASP A 120 20.04 16.34 4.46
N LEU A 121 19.71 16.30 3.17
CA LEU A 121 18.42 16.55 2.54
C LEU A 121 18.03 15.44 1.54
N SER A 122 18.83 14.38 1.37
CA SER A 122 18.50 13.30 0.44
C SER A 122 17.33 12.47 0.97
N GLU A 123 16.25 12.35 0.19
CA GLU A 123 15.14 11.46 0.53
C GLU A 123 15.67 10.03 0.76
N VAL A 124 15.27 9.41 1.88
CA VAL A 124 15.68 8.04 2.19
C VAL A 124 14.76 7.09 1.41
N GLN A 125 15.35 6.32 0.49
CA GLN A 125 14.64 5.44 -0.43
C GLN A 125 15.10 3.99 -0.21
N GLY A 126 14.19 3.14 0.25
CA GLY A 126 14.36 1.70 0.28
C GLY A 126 13.65 1.02 -0.90
N GLU A 127 13.99 -0.23 -1.14
CA GLU A 127 13.27 -1.10 -2.07
C GLU A 127 11.86 -1.39 -1.56
N CYS A 128 11.70 -1.57 -0.24
CA CYS A 128 10.46 -1.89 0.45
C CYS A 128 10.07 -0.91 1.56
N SER A 129 10.79 0.21 1.74
CA SER A 129 10.50 1.27 2.71
C SER A 129 10.90 2.65 2.16
N GLY A 130 10.46 3.72 2.81
CA GLY A 130 10.91 5.08 2.49
C GLY A 130 9.79 6.07 2.19
N ASP A 131 10.18 7.27 1.77
CA ASP A 131 9.22 8.31 1.35
C ASP A 131 8.61 8.00 -0.02
N TRP A 132 9.33 7.24 -0.85
CA TRP A 132 8.90 6.77 -2.16
C TRP A 132 9.45 5.37 -2.43
N THR A 133 8.68 4.55 -3.16
CA THR A 133 9.15 3.26 -3.69
C THR A 133 9.16 3.31 -5.21
N ASN A 134 10.23 2.83 -5.85
CA ASN A 134 10.34 2.79 -7.31
C ASN A 134 9.56 1.58 -7.91
N GLY A 135 8.29 1.47 -7.53
CA GLY A 135 7.43 0.34 -7.81
C GLY A 135 5.96 0.62 -7.53
N GLN A 136 5.14 -0.41 -7.72
CA GLN A 136 3.69 -0.37 -7.59
C GLN A 136 3.24 -1.37 -6.54
N ILE A 137 2.24 -0.97 -5.76
CA ILE A 137 1.46 -1.91 -4.96
C ILE A 137 0.42 -2.52 -5.90
N VAL A 138 0.40 -3.84 -5.97
CA VAL A 138 -0.49 -4.60 -6.84
C VAL A 138 -1.43 -5.41 -5.96
N ASP A 139 -2.71 -5.07 -6.04
CA ASP A 139 -3.80 -5.81 -5.45
C ASP A 139 -4.59 -6.55 -6.52
N GLU A 140 -5.04 -7.76 -6.20
CA GLU A 140 -6.00 -8.50 -7.04
C GLU A 140 -7.38 -8.44 -6.39
N ILE A 141 -8.41 -8.30 -7.22
CA ILE A 141 -9.80 -8.18 -6.80
C ILE A 141 -10.60 -9.36 -7.34
N ARG A 142 -11.50 -9.89 -6.51
CA ARG A 142 -12.42 -10.96 -6.91
C ARG A 142 -13.67 -10.35 -7.51
N ILE A 143 -13.92 -10.63 -8.77
CA ILE A 143 -15.14 -10.25 -9.45
C ILE A 143 -16.22 -11.31 -9.17
N PRO A 144 -17.38 -10.93 -8.62
CA PRO A 144 -18.50 -11.86 -8.43
C PRO A 144 -18.94 -12.52 -9.73
N ALA A 145 -19.18 -13.84 -9.69
CA ALA A 145 -19.51 -14.64 -10.88
C ALA A 145 -20.92 -14.37 -11.43
N ASP A 146 -21.79 -13.75 -10.63
CA ASP A 146 -23.15 -13.35 -10.97
C ASP A 146 -23.21 -12.01 -11.70
N LEU A 147 -22.06 -11.34 -11.91
CA LEU A 147 -21.99 -10.15 -12.75
C LEU A 147 -21.86 -10.56 -14.21
N GLU A 148 -22.89 -10.24 -14.99
CA GLU A 148 -22.84 -10.36 -16.44
C GLU A 148 -21.66 -9.55 -17.01
N PRO A 149 -20.80 -10.16 -17.85
CA PRO A 149 -19.77 -9.45 -18.58
C PRO A 149 -20.36 -8.34 -19.44
N GLY A 150 -19.71 -7.18 -19.45
CA GLY A 150 -20.11 -6.01 -20.23
C GLY A 150 -19.57 -5.99 -21.66
#